data_AF-A0A961UKG7-F1
#
_entry.id   AF-A0A961UKG7-F1
#
_cell.length_a   1.000
_cell.length_b   1.000
_cell.length_c   1.000
_cell.angle_alpha   90.00
_cell.angle_beta   90.00
_cell.angle_gamma   90.00
#
_symmetry.space_group_name_H-M   'P 1'
#
loop_
_entity.id
_entity.type
_entity.pdbx_description
1 polymer ?
#
loop_
_entity_poly.entity_id
_entity_poly.type
_entity_poly.pdbx_seq_one_letter_code
_entity_poly.pdbx_strand_id
1 'polypeptide(L)'
;MSGKRAARAGHQGVRLALPLLLTAAAAVQAANATDDLTSAARTVLGFACTLQDADEPSIPLGFSLSGSKISDIPGRPARARLVLSGENGREAEIAVDGLGGPVRRIVITLNEDKAPAMQIRARAESTGSGSACFTQDARRIESDTGGMRQEIVLLDSALTDTGERIPLNPPVPEGTDPGGVTVAHIDSGVNYLLPRISAALARDDAGKILGHDYWDGDDRPFDIDLSRSPFFPLHHGTTVASLLLKEAPAIRLIPMRYPRPDMSLMGDAVDAAAKAGARIVAMPMGSRDPGDWTAFAQAARAHPDMLFVVSAGNDGRDIGGEPLYPAVLDLPNMLVITSADDFGRIAQGSNWGAESVDLMVPAERVEVTDHRGATVSASGSSYAVPRVAALAARLLEKNPDWKAADLIAAIAAYAAPGMDRGPARVKFGWIPDPANLP
;
A
#
# COMPACT_ATOMS: atom_id res chain seq x y z
N MET A 1 -16.78 -56.09 38.87
CA MET A 1 -17.06 -55.41 37.58
C MET A 1 -17.23 -53.93 37.90
N SER A 2 -16.19 -53.12 37.67
CA SER A 2 -16.08 -52.16 36.56
C SER A 2 -17.12 -51.01 36.68
N GLY A 3 -16.76 -49.72 36.78
CA GLY A 3 -15.51 -49.10 36.37
C GLY A 3 -15.33 -47.63 36.80
N LYS A 4 -14.05 -47.26 36.78
CA LYS A 4 -13.42 -45.96 36.47
C LYS A 4 -14.14 -44.68 36.93
N ARG A 5 -13.71 -44.16 38.08
CA ARG A 5 -13.73 -42.70 38.36
C ARG A 5 -12.48 -42.07 37.75
N ALA A 6 -12.70 -41.03 36.95
CA ALA A 6 -11.68 -40.21 36.32
C ALA A 6 -10.80 -39.50 37.36
N ALA A 7 -9.49 -39.63 37.21
CA ALA A 7 -8.52 -38.78 37.89
C ALA A 7 -8.60 -37.37 37.27
N ARG A 8 -9.18 -36.41 38.01
CA ARG A 8 -8.94 -34.98 37.77
C ARG A 8 -7.50 -34.69 38.18
N ALA A 9 -6.58 -34.70 37.22
CA ALA A 9 -5.30 -34.01 37.38
C ALA A 9 -5.61 -32.51 37.31
N GLY A 10 -5.51 -31.84 38.46
CA GLY A 10 -5.63 -30.39 38.54
C GLY A 10 -4.56 -29.76 37.67
N HIS A 11 -4.97 -29.09 36.60
CA HIS A 11 -4.16 -28.04 35.99
C HIS A 11 -4.04 -26.93 37.04
N GLN A 12 -2.94 -26.94 37.78
CA GLN A 12 -2.44 -25.73 38.41
C GLN A 12 -2.15 -24.74 37.28
N GLY A 13 -3.12 -23.87 37.01
CA GLY A 13 -2.86 -22.66 36.27
C GLY A 13 -1.86 -21.85 37.08
N VAL A 14 -0.60 -21.91 36.69
CA VAL A 14 0.39 -20.90 37.06
C VAL A 14 -0.12 -19.60 36.45
N ARG A 15 -0.84 -18.80 37.26
CA ARG A 15 -1.08 -17.39 36.97
C ARG A 15 0.31 -16.74 36.98
N LEU A 16 0.90 -16.52 35.80
CA LEU A 16 1.95 -15.51 35.66
C LEU A 16 1.27 -14.15 35.91
N ALA A 17 1.23 -13.74 37.17
CA ALA A 17 1.10 -12.35 37.51
C ALA A 17 2.48 -11.72 37.26
N LEU A 18 2.69 -11.17 36.07
CA LEU A 18 3.82 -10.28 35.83
C LEU A 18 3.27 -8.84 35.81
N PRO A 19 3.13 -8.16 36.97
CA PRO A 19 3.20 -6.73 36.94
C PRO A 19 4.66 -6.42 36.57
N LEU A 20 4.91 -5.99 35.33
CA LEU A 20 6.20 -5.41 34.97
C LEU A 20 6.34 -4.15 35.83
N LEU A 21 6.91 -4.28 37.03
CA LEU A 21 7.23 -3.18 37.92
C LEU A 21 8.48 -2.52 37.32
N LEU A 22 8.27 -1.64 36.35
CA LEU A 22 9.32 -0.77 35.83
C LEU A 22 9.70 0.21 36.95
N THR A 23 10.81 -0.06 37.63
CA THR A 23 11.38 0.84 38.62
C THR A 23 12.27 1.86 37.91
N ALA A 24 12.03 3.16 38.15
CA ALA A 24 12.93 4.21 37.70
C ALA A 24 14.19 4.17 38.57
N ALA A 25 15.23 3.46 38.12
CA ALA A 25 16.54 3.52 38.77
C ALA A 25 17.13 4.93 38.60
N ALA A 26 17.60 5.52 39.69
CA ALA A 26 18.20 6.85 39.69
C ALA A 26 19.43 6.89 38.76
N ALA A 27 19.39 7.81 37.79
CA ALA A 27 20.44 8.04 36.82
C ALA A 27 21.77 8.42 37.51
N VAL A 28 22.84 7.65 37.25
CA VAL A 28 24.21 8.09 37.53
C VAL A 28 24.69 8.89 36.34
N GLN A 29 25.10 10.12 36.61
CA GLN A 29 25.47 11.11 35.61
C GLN A 29 26.84 10.81 35.01
N ALA A 30 26.88 10.52 33.70
CA ALA A 30 28.07 10.58 32.86
C ALA A 30 27.68 11.22 31.51
N ALA A 31 28.42 12.24 31.10
CA ALA A 31 28.10 13.14 30.01
C ALA A 31 28.26 12.52 28.61
N ASN A 32 27.41 12.98 27.68
CA ASN A 32 27.60 13.07 26.21
C ASN A 32 27.38 11.83 25.29
N ALA A 33 26.45 10.91 25.58
CA ALA A 33 26.16 9.79 24.67
C ALA A 33 24.82 9.89 23.88
N THR A 34 23.98 10.89 24.11
CA THR A 34 22.57 10.88 23.66
C THR A 34 22.19 11.87 22.55
N ASP A 35 23.09 12.69 22.00
CA ASP A 35 22.67 13.68 20.98
C ASP A 35 22.37 13.06 19.60
N ASP A 36 23.13 12.04 19.19
CA ASP A 36 22.96 11.39 17.89
C ASP A 36 21.82 10.35 17.90
N LEU A 37 20.91 10.46 16.92
CA LEU A 37 19.76 9.59 16.71
C LEU A 37 20.16 8.10 16.68
N THR A 38 21.31 7.77 16.06
CA THR A 38 21.79 6.39 15.96
C THR A 38 22.20 5.83 17.33
N SER A 39 22.82 6.66 18.16
CA SER A 39 23.25 6.28 19.51
C SER A 39 22.06 6.08 20.44
N ALA A 40 21.04 6.95 20.34
CA ALA A 40 19.75 6.76 21.00
C ALA A 40 19.09 5.44 20.55
N ALA A 41 19.12 5.14 19.25
CA ALA A 41 18.55 3.93 18.69
C ALA A 41 19.21 2.65 19.20
N ARG A 42 20.55 2.61 19.27
CA ARG A 42 21.29 1.48 19.87
C ARG A 42 20.94 1.28 21.33
N THR A 43 20.80 2.38 22.08
CA THR A 43 20.45 2.36 23.50
C THR A 43 19.05 1.78 23.72
N VAL A 44 18.06 2.27 22.96
CA VAL A 44 16.67 1.77 23.05
C VAL A 44 16.57 0.32 22.56
N LEU A 45 17.30 -0.06 21.51
CA LEU A 45 17.34 -1.44 21.02
C LEU A 45 17.89 -2.41 22.06
N GLY A 46 18.99 -2.05 22.72
CA GLY A 46 19.54 -2.83 23.82
C GLY A 46 18.53 -3.04 24.94
N PHE A 47 17.87 -1.97 25.40
CA PHE A 47 16.81 -2.05 26.39
C PHE A 47 15.66 -2.97 25.95
N ALA A 48 15.11 -2.76 24.74
CA ALA A 48 13.98 -3.53 24.25
C ALA A 48 14.27 -5.03 24.19
N CYS A 49 15.51 -5.41 23.87
CA CYS A 49 15.95 -6.80 23.82
C CYS A 49 16.10 -7.44 25.22
N THR A 50 16.30 -6.66 26.28
CA THR A 50 16.32 -7.19 27.67
C THR A 50 14.94 -7.48 28.25
N LEU A 51 13.86 -6.95 27.64
CA LEU A 51 12.49 -7.10 28.14
C LEU A 51 12.00 -8.55 28.18
N GLN A 52 12.69 -9.47 27.49
CA GLN A 52 12.37 -10.90 27.53
C GLN A 52 12.85 -11.57 28.82
N ASP A 53 14.02 -11.18 29.34
CA ASP A 53 14.71 -11.89 30.42
C ASP A 53 14.67 -11.13 31.75
N ALA A 54 14.35 -9.83 31.72
CA ALA A 54 14.35 -9.00 32.92
C ALA A 54 13.00 -9.04 33.65
N ASP A 55 13.01 -9.53 34.89
CA ASP A 55 11.88 -9.41 35.81
C ASP A 55 11.55 -7.92 36.10
N GLU A 56 12.59 -7.08 36.21
CA GLU A 56 12.50 -5.63 36.32
C GLU A 56 13.50 -4.95 35.35
N PRO A 57 13.08 -4.62 34.12
CA PRO A 57 13.97 -3.97 33.16
C PRO A 57 14.27 -2.53 33.55
N SER A 58 15.56 -2.17 33.56
CA SER A 58 16.00 -0.80 33.86
C SER A 58 15.88 0.08 32.62
N ILE A 59 15.18 1.21 32.78
CA ILE A 59 15.03 2.21 31.71
C ILE A 59 16.41 2.76 31.35
N PRO A 60 16.76 2.88 30.05
CA PRO A 60 18.06 3.38 29.65
C PRO A 60 18.28 4.83 30.08
N LEU A 61 19.55 5.16 30.37
CA LEU A 61 19.96 6.52 30.71
C LEU A 61 19.56 7.49 29.58
N GLY A 62 19.08 8.69 29.94
CA GLY A 62 18.62 9.71 28.99
C GLY A 62 17.17 9.50 28.52
N PHE A 63 16.49 8.47 29.01
CA PHE A 63 15.07 8.22 28.77
C PHE A 63 14.29 8.10 30.08
N SER A 64 13.00 8.38 30.00
CA SER A 64 12.01 8.18 31.06
C SER A 64 10.80 7.47 30.48
N LEU A 65 10.17 6.58 31.25
CA LEU A 65 8.94 5.92 30.81
C LEU A 65 7.77 6.91 30.90
N SER A 66 7.16 7.21 29.76
CA SER A 66 6.02 8.12 29.67
C SER A 66 4.71 7.40 29.34
N GLY A 67 4.77 6.15 28.87
CA GLY A 67 3.59 5.33 28.66
C GLY A 67 3.89 3.84 28.58
N SER A 68 2.94 3.02 29.04
CA SER A 68 3.00 1.57 28.85
C SER A 68 1.61 0.97 28.68
N LYS A 69 1.52 -0.09 27.86
CA LYS A 69 0.30 -0.87 27.68
C LYS A 69 0.66 -2.32 27.41
N ILE A 70 0.06 -3.22 28.18
CA ILE A 70 0.22 -4.67 27.99
C ILE A 70 -1.13 -5.25 27.57
N SER A 71 -1.12 -6.08 26.54
CA SER A 71 -2.27 -6.86 26.10
C SER A 71 -1.93 -8.34 26.26
N ASP A 72 -2.63 -8.99 27.19
CA ASP A 72 -2.53 -10.42 27.43
C ASP A 72 -3.88 -11.08 27.11
N ILE A 73 -3.89 -11.91 26.08
CA ILE A 73 -5.10 -12.60 25.59
C ILE A 73 -4.85 -14.10 25.77
N PRO A 74 -5.73 -14.83 26.48
CA PRO A 74 -5.55 -16.27 26.70
C PRO A 74 -5.29 -17.03 25.40
N GLY A 75 -4.21 -17.82 25.38
CA GLY A 75 -3.80 -18.62 24.21
C GLY A 75 -3.05 -17.84 23.12
N ARG A 76 -2.74 -16.56 23.33
CA ARG A 76 -1.87 -15.76 22.45
C ARG A 76 -0.67 -15.23 23.23
N PRO A 77 0.49 -15.04 22.58
CA PRO A 77 1.62 -14.40 23.24
C PRO A 77 1.28 -12.97 23.64
N ALA A 78 1.71 -12.53 24.83
CA ALA A 78 1.46 -11.18 25.30
C ALA A 78 2.17 -10.14 24.43
N ARG A 79 1.55 -8.98 24.31
CA ARG A 79 2.10 -7.82 23.59
C ARG A 79 2.30 -6.66 24.55
N ALA A 80 3.46 -6.02 24.51
CA ALA A 80 3.64 -4.73 25.17
C ALA A 80 3.85 -3.61 24.16
N ARG A 81 3.41 -2.42 24.55
CA ARG A 81 3.85 -1.15 23.99
C ARG A 81 4.40 -0.31 25.13
N LEU A 82 5.59 0.24 24.92
CA LEU A 82 6.24 1.19 25.82
C LEU A 82 6.50 2.48 25.05
N VAL A 83 6.40 3.60 25.73
CA VAL A 83 6.79 4.91 25.22
C VAL A 83 7.83 5.46 26.17
N LEU A 84 9.02 5.73 25.63
CA LEU A 84 10.11 6.35 26.36
C LEU A 84 10.29 7.78 25.87
N SER A 85 10.22 8.75 26.76
CA SER A 85 10.54 10.15 26.46
C SER A 85 12.00 10.43 26.79
N GLY A 86 12.75 10.92 25.80
CA GLY A 86 14.14 11.33 25.93
C GLY A 86 14.30 12.85 25.87
N GLU A 87 15.56 13.29 25.83
CA GLU A 87 15.94 14.70 25.68
C GLU A 87 15.56 15.25 24.29
N ASN A 88 15.52 16.58 24.14
CA ASN A 88 15.28 17.28 22.87
C ASN A 88 13.99 16.87 22.13
N GLY A 89 12.92 16.55 22.87
CA GLY A 89 11.65 16.16 22.27
C GLY A 89 11.66 14.77 21.62
N ARG A 90 12.74 13.99 21.82
CA ARG A 90 12.85 12.64 21.29
C ARG A 90 11.92 11.69 22.04
N GLU A 91 11.28 10.80 21.30
CA GLU A 91 10.42 9.77 21.86
C GLU A 91 10.71 8.43 21.19
N ALA A 92 10.69 7.35 21.97
CA ALA A 92 10.83 6.00 21.46
C ALA A 92 9.59 5.18 21.76
N GLU A 93 8.87 4.79 20.72
CA GLU A 93 7.77 3.83 20.79
C GLU A 93 8.31 2.42 20.56
N ILE A 94 8.13 1.55 21.55
CA ILE A 94 8.63 0.16 21.51
C ILE A 94 7.43 -0.77 21.56
N ALA A 95 7.22 -1.56 20.51
CA ALA A 95 6.23 -2.63 20.47
C ALA A 95 6.94 -3.99 20.51
N VAL A 96 6.55 -4.84 21.46
CA VAL A 96 7.11 -6.18 21.66
C VAL A 96 6.00 -7.21 21.55
N ASP A 97 6.19 -8.19 20.67
CA ASP A 97 5.32 -9.37 20.55
C ASP A 97 6.03 -10.61 21.11
N GLY A 98 5.41 -11.27 22.08
CA GLY A 98 5.91 -12.52 22.65
C GLY A 98 6.44 -12.44 24.08
N LEU A 99 6.01 -11.44 24.86
CA LEU A 99 6.41 -11.35 26.28
C LEU A 99 5.92 -12.57 27.08
N GLY A 100 6.76 -13.05 28.00
CA GLY A 100 6.53 -14.30 28.74
C GLY A 100 6.84 -15.58 27.94
N GLY A 101 7.41 -15.43 26.74
CA GLY A 101 7.89 -16.51 25.89
C GLY A 101 9.00 -16.00 24.95
N PRO A 102 9.29 -16.68 23.83
CA PRO A 102 10.25 -16.18 22.85
C PRO A 102 9.75 -14.87 22.23
N VAL A 103 10.52 -13.78 22.36
CA VAL A 103 10.19 -12.51 21.73
C VAL A 103 10.43 -12.61 20.23
N ARG A 104 9.34 -12.65 19.47
CA ARG A 104 9.38 -12.91 18.02
C ARG A 104 9.60 -11.64 17.23
N ARG A 105 9.19 -10.50 17.79
CA ARG A 105 9.23 -9.22 17.09
C ARG A 105 9.32 -8.08 18.09
N ILE A 106 10.27 -7.20 17.84
CA ILE A 106 10.46 -5.91 18.48
C ILE A 106 10.38 -4.89 17.35
N VAL A 107 9.53 -3.88 17.49
CA VAL A 107 9.49 -2.72 16.59
C VAL A 107 9.76 -1.49 17.43
N ILE A 108 10.80 -0.75 17.08
CA ILE A 108 11.16 0.51 17.72
C ILE A 108 10.96 1.60 16.69
N THR A 109 10.15 2.60 17.01
CA THR A 109 10.06 3.84 16.23
C THR A 109 10.61 4.96 17.09
N LEU A 110 11.66 5.61 16.62
CA LEU A 110 12.17 6.84 17.19
C LEU A 110 11.53 8.02 16.47
N ASN A 111 10.97 8.92 17.27
CA ASN A 111 10.39 10.18 16.84
C ASN A 111 11.31 11.33 17.29
N GLU A 112 11.50 12.32 16.41
CA GLU A 112 12.10 13.62 16.74
C GLU A 112 11.06 14.70 16.42
N ASP A 113 10.83 15.63 17.35
CA ASP A 113 9.79 16.66 17.23
C ASP A 113 8.40 16.11 16.83
N LYS A 114 8.03 14.96 17.42
CA LYS A 114 6.78 14.22 17.15
C LYS A 114 6.64 13.65 15.73
N ALA A 115 7.71 13.68 14.93
CA ALA A 115 7.76 13.08 13.62
C ALA A 115 8.62 11.80 13.66
N PRO A 116 8.18 10.70 13.02
CA PRO A 116 9.00 9.49 12.90
C PRO A 116 10.30 9.77 12.14
N ALA A 117 11.42 9.44 12.76
CA ALA A 117 12.77 9.68 12.23
C ALA A 117 13.52 8.37 11.93
N MET A 118 13.35 7.33 12.76
CA MET A 118 13.98 6.02 12.53
C MET A 118 13.05 4.88 12.97
N GLN A 119 13.05 3.79 12.22
CA GLN A 119 12.39 2.54 12.63
C GLN A 119 13.38 1.37 12.58
N ILE A 120 13.32 0.54 13.62
CA ILE A 120 14.09 -0.70 13.74
C ILE A 120 13.11 -1.83 13.97
N ARG A 121 13.27 -2.92 13.22
CA ARG A 121 12.65 -4.20 13.56
C ARG A 121 13.73 -5.18 13.96
N ALA A 122 13.52 -5.83 15.09
CA ALA A 122 14.44 -6.79 15.66
C ALA A 122 13.69 -7.97 16.25
N ARG A 123 14.45 -9.00 16.62
CA ARG A 123 14.00 -10.12 17.45
C ARG A 123 15.02 -10.34 18.56
N ALA A 124 14.57 -10.91 19.67
CA ALA A 124 15.45 -11.33 20.74
C ALA A 124 15.45 -12.86 20.84
N GLU A 125 16.61 -13.43 21.09
CA GLU A 125 16.75 -14.84 21.43
C GLU A 125 17.39 -14.95 22.81
N SER A 126 16.77 -15.75 23.68
CA SER A 126 17.37 -16.06 24.97
C SER A 126 18.60 -16.95 24.76
N THR A 127 19.72 -16.50 25.31
CA THR A 127 20.97 -17.24 25.40
C THR A 127 21.18 -17.64 26.85
N GLY A 128 22.01 -18.67 27.11
CA GLY A 128 22.34 -19.10 28.47
C GLY A 128 22.98 -18.00 29.36
N SER A 129 23.32 -16.83 28.80
CA SER A 129 23.91 -15.68 29.48
C SER A 129 23.09 -14.37 29.34
N GLY A 130 21.84 -14.42 28.86
CA GLY A 130 20.97 -13.25 28.62
C GLY A 130 20.38 -13.21 27.22
N SER A 131 19.81 -12.09 26.75
CA SER A 131 19.19 -12.01 25.42
C SER A 131 20.14 -11.48 24.35
N ALA A 132 20.26 -12.21 23.24
CA ALA A 132 20.92 -11.74 22.02
C ALA A 132 19.92 -11.03 21.13
N CYS A 133 20.29 -9.84 20.65
CA CYS A 133 19.45 -8.99 19.83
C CYS A 133 19.84 -9.11 18.35
N PHE A 134 18.85 -9.34 17.49
CA PHE A 134 19.08 -9.47 16.04
C PHE A 134 18.21 -8.47 15.30
N THR A 135 18.83 -7.41 14.78
CA THR A 135 18.20 -6.47 13.85
C THR A 135 17.85 -7.16 12.54
N GLN A 136 16.59 -7.10 12.14
CA GLN A 136 16.08 -7.67 10.88
C GLN A 136 16.06 -6.62 9.78
N ASP A 137 15.63 -5.41 10.12
CA ASP A 137 15.62 -4.25 9.24
C ASP A 137 15.70 -2.97 10.06
N ALA A 138 16.34 -1.95 9.49
CA ALA A 138 16.41 -0.63 10.07
C ALA A 138 16.39 0.44 8.96
N ARG A 139 15.64 1.51 9.19
CA ARG A 139 15.42 2.59 8.23
C ARG A 139 15.41 3.94 8.94
N ARG A 140 16.00 4.96 8.32
CA ARG A 140 15.97 6.35 8.77
C ARG A 140 15.31 7.22 7.69
N ILE A 141 14.53 8.20 8.10
CA ILE A 141 14.01 9.24 7.19
C ILE A 141 14.98 10.41 7.25
N GLU A 142 15.41 10.87 6.09
CA GLU A 142 16.16 12.11 5.95
C GLU A 142 15.25 13.21 5.41
N SER A 143 15.31 14.35 6.08
CA SER A 143 14.57 15.56 5.71
C SER A 143 15.54 16.67 5.32
N ASP A 144 15.08 17.60 4.50
CA ASP A 144 15.82 18.83 4.23
C ASP A 144 15.82 19.78 5.44
N THR A 145 16.52 20.92 5.29
CA THR A 145 16.58 21.95 6.34
C THR A 145 15.22 22.61 6.64
N GLY A 146 14.23 22.44 5.75
CA GLY A 146 12.85 22.89 5.93
C GLY A 146 11.96 21.85 6.62
N GLY A 147 12.49 20.66 6.93
CA GLY A 147 11.74 19.57 7.56
C GLY A 147 10.95 18.70 6.57
N MET A 148 11.04 18.94 5.26
CA MET A 148 10.40 18.09 4.26
C MET A 148 11.20 16.81 4.06
N ARG A 149 10.52 15.67 4.17
CA ARG A 149 11.14 14.35 4.00
C ARG A 149 11.58 14.16 2.55
N GLN A 150 12.84 13.81 2.35
CA GLN A 150 13.44 13.64 1.03
C GLN A 150 13.57 12.17 0.66
N GLU A 151 14.03 11.34 1.60
CA GLU A 151 14.34 9.94 1.33
C GLU A 151 14.28 9.06 2.58
N ILE A 152 14.15 7.75 2.35
CA ILE A 152 14.35 6.71 3.37
C ILE A 152 15.72 6.07 3.13
N VAL A 153 16.57 6.18 4.13
CA VAL A 153 17.90 5.56 4.21
C VAL A 153 17.77 4.15 4.78
N LEU A 154 18.33 3.17 4.10
CA LEU A 154 18.42 1.81 4.62
C LEU A 154 19.67 1.66 5.48
N LEU A 155 19.50 0.97 6.61
CA LEU A 155 20.56 0.75 7.59
C LEU A 155 20.85 -0.75 7.73
N ASP A 156 22.11 -1.09 7.97
CA ASP A 156 22.53 -2.45 8.28
C ASP A 156 22.18 -2.86 9.73
N SER A 157 22.56 -4.08 10.13
CA SER A 157 22.29 -4.59 11.47
C SER A 157 22.99 -3.81 12.59
N ALA A 158 24.05 -3.07 12.28
CA ALA A 158 24.77 -2.18 13.20
C ALA A 158 24.20 -0.75 13.19
N LEU A 159 23.09 -0.53 12.46
CA LEU A 159 22.45 0.76 12.23
C LEU A 159 23.34 1.74 11.46
N THR A 160 24.20 1.21 10.60
CA THR A 160 25.07 1.99 9.71
C THR A 160 24.40 2.15 8.35
N ASP A 161 24.57 3.31 7.76
CA ASP A 161 24.09 3.62 6.42
C ASP A 161 24.67 2.66 5.37
N THR A 162 23.80 2.02 4.58
CA THR A 162 24.20 1.10 3.51
C THR A 162 24.52 1.80 2.19
N GLY A 163 24.18 3.09 2.06
CA GLY A 163 24.18 3.85 0.82
C GLY A 163 22.93 3.64 -0.04
N GLU A 164 22.03 2.72 0.32
CA GLU A 164 20.77 2.50 -0.39
C GLU A 164 19.71 3.49 0.09
N ARG A 165 18.93 4.03 -0.85
CA ARG A 165 17.93 5.07 -0.64
C ARG A 165 16.62 4.75 -1.34
N ILE A 166 15.51 5.14 -0.73
CA ILE A 166 14.19 5.20 -1.36
C ILE A 166 13.79 6.68 -1.41
N PRO A 167 13.78 7.32 -2.59
CA PRO A 167 13.35 8.71 -2.70
C PRO A 167 11.86 8.83 -2.37
N LEU A 168 11.46 9.94 -1.74
CA LEU A 168 10.05 10.19 -1.39
C LEU A 168 9.34 11.10 -2.38
N ASN A 169 10.03 12.11 -2.91
CA ASN A 169 9.48 13.02 -3.92
C ASN A 169 10.58 13.51 -4.91
N PRO A 170 11.19 12.59 -5.68
CA PRO A 170 12.30 12.92 -6.57
C PRO A 170 11.86 13.82 -7.73
N PRO A 171 12.74 14.63 -8.33
CA PRO A 171 12.38 15.39 -9.53
C PRO A 171 12.01 14.44 -10.69
N VAL A 172 11.04 14.85 -11.51
CA VAL A 172 10.64 14.10 -12.71
C VAL A 172 11.76 14.21 -13.76
N PRO A 173 12.22 13.08 -14.35
CA PRO A 173 13.21 13.12 -15.42
C PRO A 173 12.74 13.94 -16.62
N GLU A 174 13.68 14.59 -17.30
CA GLU A 174 13.42 15.23 -18.59
C GLU A 174 12.99 14.20 -19.64
N GLY A 175 12.17 14.62 -20.60
CA GLY A 175 11.68 13.76 -21.66
C GLY A 175 10.80 14.51 -22.65
N THR A 176 10.39 13.81 -23.70
CA THR A 176 9.48 14.32 -24.74
C THR A 176 8.13 13.64 -24.62
N ASP A 177 7.07 14.33 -25.06
CA ASP A 177 5.73 13.73 -25.11
C ASP A 177 5.71 12.53 -26.08
N PRO A 178 5.30 11.32 -25.68
CA PRO A 178 5.27 10.16 -26.58
C PRO A 178 4.14 10.22 -27.61
N GLY A 179 3.10 11.03 -27.37
CA GLY A 179 1.87 10.98 -28.16
C GLY A 179 1.12 9.64 -28.00
N GLY A 180 0.10 9.43 -28.84
CA GLY A 180 -0.75 8.24 -28.79
C GLY A 180 -2.01 8.41 -27.94
N VAL A 181 -2.72 7.30 -27.70
CA VAL A 181 -3.96 7.33 -26.91
C VAL A 181 -3.65 7.72 -25.48
N THR A 182 -4.29 8.79 -25.00
CA THR A 182 -4.05 9.31 -23.66
C THR A 182 -4.88 8.56 -22.63
N VAL A 183 -4.18 7.96 -21.66
CA VAL A 183 -4.76 7.19 -20.54
C VAL A 183 -4.32 7.83 -19.23
N ALA A 184 -5.28 8.24 -18.42
CA ALA A 184 -5.02 8.67 -17.05
C ALA A 184 -5.00 7.44 -16.12
N HIS A 185 -4.04 7.41 -15.22
CA HIS A 185 -3.89 6.37 -14.21
C HIS A 185 -3.95 7.01 -12.83
N ILE A 186 -5.10 6.90 -12.18
CA ILE A 186 -5.30 7.40 -10.83
C ILE A 186 -5.01 6.24 -9.88
N ASP A 187 -3.95 6.36 -9.07
CA ASP A 187 -3.49 5.32 -8.13
C ASP A 187 -2.57 5.98 -7.07
N SER A 188 -1.70 5.24 -6.39
CA SER A 188 -0.73 5.76 -5.43
C SER A 188 0.42 6.57 -6.06
N GLY A 189 0.36 6.84 -7.36
CA GLY A 189 1.42 7.45 -8.16
C GLY A 189 2.15 6.42 -9.03
N VAL A 190 3.21 6.83 -9.73
CA VAL A 190 4.08 5.92 -10.50
C VAL A 190 5.55 6.21 -10.22
N ASN A 191 6.38 5.17 -10.18
CA ASN A 191 7.83 5.38 -10.22
C ASN A 191 8.27 5.78 -11.63
N TYR A 192 8.22 7.08 -11.91
CA TYR A 192 8.67 7.67 -13.17
C TYR A 192 10.19 7.67 -13.37
N LEU A 193 10.98 7.18 -12.41
CA LEU A 193 12.42 6.95 -12.60
C LEU A 193 12.67 5.66 -13.39
N LEU A 194 11.68 4.77 -13.50
CA LEU A 194 11.79 3.57 -14.32
C LEU A 194 11.72 3.97 -15.82
N PRO A 195 12.70 3.56 -16.65
CA PRO A 195 12.80 4.03 -18.04
C PRO A 195 11.52 3.84 -18.86
N ARG A 196 10.84 2.71 -18.69
CA ARG A 196 9.58 2.41 -19.41
C ARG A 196 8.46 3.36 -19.05
N ILE A 197 8.30 3.70 -17.77
CA ILE A 197 7.27 4.63 -17.31
C ILE A 197 7.66 6.04 -17.74
N SER A 198 8.92 6.44 -17.55
CA SER A 198 9.43 7.76 -17.92
C SER A 198 9.18 8.09 -19.40
N ALA A 199 9.43 7.12 -20.28
CA ALA A 199 9.22 7.25 -21.72
C ALA A 199 7.75 7.35 -22.14
N ALA A 200 6.81 6.93 -21.28
CA ALA A 200 5.38 6.95 -21.56
C ALA A 200 4.66 8.19 -21.00
N LEU A 201 5.34 9.04 -20.24
CA LEU A 201 4.70 10.18 -19.56
C LEU A 201 4.20 11.22 -20.55
N ALA A 202 2.91 11.55 -20.45
CA ALA A 202 2.29 12.67 -21.13
C ALA A 202 2.95 13.98 -20.72
N ARG A 203 3.37 14.78 -21.70
CA ARG A 203 4.05 16.08 -21.48
C ARG A 203 3.43 17.20 -22.31
N ASP A 204 3.65 18.44 -21.89
CA ASP A 204 3.41 19.63 -22.71
C ASP A 204 4.61 19.93 -23.63
N ASP A 205 4.48 21.00 -24.43
CA ASP A 205 5.52 21.44 -25.37
C ASP A 205 6.81 21.91 -24.67
N ALA A 206 6.75 22.22 -23.37
CA ALA A 206 7.91 22.57 -22.55
C ALA A 206 8.56 21.34 -21.88
N GLY A 207 8.03 20.13 -22.12
CA GLY A 207 8.52 18.89 -21.54
C GLY A 207 8.03 18.63 -20.10
N LYS A 208 7.15 19.49 -19.56
CA LYS A 208 6.56 19.31 -18.23
C LYS A 208 5.50 18.21 -18.30
N ILE A 209 5.47 17.31 -17.31
CA ILE A 209 4.45 16.26 -17.30
C ILE A 209 3.06 16.83 -17.05
N LEU A 210 2.04 16.16 -17.60
CA LEU A 210 0.62 16.49 -17.39
C LEU A 210 -0.02 15.76 -16.20
N GLY A 211 0.77 14.96 -15.48
CA GLY A 211 0.36 14.28 -14.25
C GLY A 211 0.39 15.20 -13.04
N HIS A 212 -0.32 14.82 -11.97
CA HIS A 212 -0.40 15.62 -10.75
C HIS A 212 -0.49 14.74 -9.50
N ASP A 213 0.20 15.16 -8.45
CA ASP A 213 0.14 14.58 -7.11
C ASP A 213 -0.88 15.35 -6.27
N TYR A 214 -2.08 14.79 -6.11
CA TYR A 214 -3.11 15.42 -5.28
C TYR A 214 -2.91 15.19 -3.77
N TRP A 215 -1.97 14.33 -3.38
CA TRP A 215 -1.63 14.13 -1.99
C TRP A 215 -0.71 15.26 -1.51
N ASP A 216 0.33 15.56 -2.28
CA ASP A 216 1.34 16.57 -1.93
C ASP A 216 1.12 17.94 -2.62
N GLY A 217 0.21 18.01 -3.60
CA GLY A 217 -0.20 19.25 -4.27
C GLY A 217 0.82 19.77 -5.29
N ASP A 218 1.57 18.87 -5.93
CA ASP A 218 2.61 19.21 -6.90
C ASP A 218 2.51 18.36 -8.19
N ASP A 219 3.43 18.59 -9.12
CA ASP A 219 3.45 17.87 -10.40
C ASP A 219 4.37 16.65 -10.37
N ARG A 220 4.46 15.96 -9.22
CA ARG A 220 5.35 14.81 -9.00
C ARG A 220 4.56 13.63 -8.40
N PRO A 221 3.66 12.99 -9.17
CA PRO A 221 2.86 11.86 -8.71
C PRO A 221 3.71 10.59 -8.57
N PHE A 222 4.67 10.62 -7.66
CA PHE A 222 5.59 9.54 -7.39
C PHE A 222 4.92 8.48 -6.52
N ASP A 223 5.19 7.21 -6.81
CA ASP A 223 4.49 6.09 -6.16
C ASP A 223 4.97 5.85 -4.73
N ILE A 224 4.52 6.71 -3.79
CA ILE A 224 4.90 6.67 -2.38
C ILE A 224 3.64 6.89 -1.53
N ASP A 225 3.00 5.80 -1.11
CA ASP A 225 1.88 5.87 -0.17
C ASP A 225 2.37 5.57 1.26
N LEU A 226 2.48 6.64 2.06
CA LEU A 226 2.95 6.60 3.44
C LEU A 226 1.83 6.35 4.47
N SER A 227 0.58 6.16 4.04
CA SER A 227 -0.60 6.10 4.92
C SER A 227 -0.53 4.96 5.95
N ARG A 228 0.04 3.82 5.55
CA ARG A 228 0.23 2.66 6.44
C ARG A 228 1.53 2.75 7.24
N SER A 229 2.58 3.28 6.64
CA SER A 229 3.89 3.41 7.28
C SER A 229 4.76 4.42 6.55
N PRO A 230 5.37 5.37 7.27
CA PRO A 230 6.32 6.31 6.67
C PRO A 230 7.67 5.67 6.31
N PHE A 231 7.96 4.46 6.83
CA PHE A 231 9.20 3.72 6.54
C PHE A 231 9.01 2.60 5.52
N PHE A 232 7.77 2.15 5.33
CA PHE A 232 7.40 1.06 4.41
C PHE A 232 6.25 1.55 3.52
N PRO A 233 6.54 2.50 2.61
CA PRO A 233 5.54 2.98 1.68
C PRO A 233 4.95 1.82 0.88
N LEU A 234 3.66 1.93 0.60
CA LEU A 234 3.02 1.08 -0.40
C LEU A 234 3.35 1.61 -1.79
N HIS A 235 3.51 0.70 -2.75
CA HIS A 235 3.79 0.99 -4.14
C HIS A 235 2.85 0.18 -5.04
N HIS A 236 1.65 0.72 -5.28
CA HIS A 236 0.62 0.01 -6.03
C HIS A 236 0.51 0.52 -7.47
N GLY A 237 0.54 1.84 -7.67
CA GLY A 237 0.39 2.41 -9.01
C GLY A 237 1.55 2.06 -9.96
N THR A 238 2.79 1.91 -9.48
CA THR A 238 3.90 1.46 -10.34
C THR A 238 3.65 0.07 -10.93
N THR A 239 3.20 -0.88 -10.10
CA THR A 239 2.96 -2.25 -10.56
C THR A 239 1.79 -2.29 -11.53
N VAL A 240 0.71 -1.55 -11.27
CA VAL A 240 -0.44 -1.44 -12.17
C VAL A 240 -0.06 -0.77 -13.49
N ALA A 241 0.61 0.38 -13.45
CA ALA A 241 1.08 1.10 -14.64
C ALA A 241 2.05 0.25 -15.47
N SER A 242 2.89 -0.57 -14.84
CA SER A 242 3.79 -1.47 -15.55
C SER A 242 3.04 -2.50 -16.41
N LEU A 243 1.91 -3.02 -15.91
CA LEU A 243 1.05 -3.95 -16.63
C LEU A 243 0.29 -3.25 -17.76
N LEU A 244 -0.24 -2.05 -17.49
CA LEU A 244 -0.89 -1.21 -18.49
C LEU A 244 0.06 -0.95 -19.68
N LEU A 245 1.29 -0.51 -19.40
CA LEU A 245 2.30 -0.26 -20.42
C LEU A 245 2.82 -1.55 -21.07
N LYS A 246 2.71 -2.70 -20.39
CA LYS A 246 3.00 -4.03 -20.97
C LYS A 246 2.03 -4.39 -22.07
N GLU A 247 0.74 -4.15 -21.86
CA GLU A 247 -0.30 -4.53 -22.82
C GLU A 247 -0.65 -3.42 -23.81
N ALA A 248 -0.33 -2.16 -23.52
CA ALA A 248 -0.49 -1.03 -24.44
C ALA A 248 0.75 -0.12 -24.42
N PRO A 249 1.86 -0.52 -25.09
CA PRO A 249 3.13 0.18 -25.01
C PRO A 249 3.16 1.55 -25.71
N ALA A 250 2.17 1.87 -26.56
CA ALA A 250 2.09 3.10 -27.34
C ALA A 250 1.19 4.18 -26.71
N ILE A 251 0.72 3.99 -25.48
CA ILE A 251 -0.13 4.98 -24.81
C ILE A 251 0.68 6.20 -24.34
N ARG A 252 -0.05 7.31 -24.20
CA ARG A 252 0.37 8.51 -23.49
C ARG A 252 -0.18 8.47 -22.07
N LEU A 253 0.68 8.24 -21.07
CA LEU A 253 0.29 8.02 -19.68
C LEU A 253 0.24 9.34 -18.89
N ILE A 254 -0.91 9.65 -18.29
CA ILE A 254 -1.04 10.71 -17.29
C ILE A 254 -1.09 10.04 -15.90
N PRO A 255 0.01 10.02 -15.12
CA PRO A 255 -0.02 9.53 -13.76
C PRO A 255 -0.69 10.55 -12.84
N MET A 256 -1.57 10.09 -11.96
CA MET A 256 -2.22 10.90 -10.95
C MET A 256 -2.18 10.17 -9.61
N ARG A 257 -1.55 10.79 -8.60
CA ARG A 257 -1.60 10.25 -7.24
C ARG A 257 -2.92 10.69 -6.61
N TYR A 258 -3.65 9.73 -6.06
CA TYR A 258 -5.02 9.94 -5.60
C TYR A 258 -5.10 11.03 -4.51
N PRO A 259 -6.21 11.79 -4.46
CA PRO A 259 -6.40 12.90 -3.54
C PRO A 259 -6.78 12.39 -2.16
N ARG A 260 -5.82 11.87 -1.39
CA ARG A 260 -6.04 11.58 0.03
C ARG A 260 -5.16 12.51 0.86
N PRO A 261 -5.64 12.89 2.06
CA PRO A 261 -6.90 12.44 2.68
C PRO A 261 -8.19 13.06 2.11
N ASP A 262 -8.09 14.10 1.26
CA ASP A 262 -9.26 14.85 0.76
C ASP A 262 -9.80 14.35 -0.58
N MET A 263 -10.67 13.35 -0.53
CA MET A 263 -11.28 12.76 -1.73
C MET A 263 -12.24 13.70 -2.47
N SER A 264 -12.56 14.88 -1.94
CA SER A 264 -13.40 15.87 -2.65
C SER A 264 -12.71 16.38 -3.93
N LEU A 265 -11.38 16.35 -3.99
CA LEU A 265 -10.59 16.71 -5.16
C LEU A 265 -10.59 15.65 -6.27
N MET A 266 -11.26 14.50 -6.07
CA MET A 266 -11.35 13.47 -7.12
C MET A 266 -12.09 13.97 -8.36
N GLY A 267 -13.02 14.94 -8.20
CA GLY A 267 -13.63 15.64 -9.34
C GLY A 267 -12.59 16.44 -10.14
N ASP A 268 -11.73 17.19 -9.44
CA ASP A 268 -10.66 17.98 -10.05
C ASP A 268 -9.63 17.09 -10.78
N ALA A 269 -9.34 15.90 -10.24
CA ALA A 269 -8.48 14.91 -10.91
C ALA A 269 -9.08 14.43 -12.24
N VAL A 270 -10.39 14.15 -12.27
CA VAL A 270 -11.09 13.78 -13.50
C VAL A 270 -11.11 14.93 -14.51
N ASP A 271 -11.42 16.15 -14.06
CA ASP A 271 -11.45 17.34 -14.92
C ASP A 271 -10.06 17.68 -15.49
N ALA A 272 -9.01 17.53 -14.68
CA ALA A 272 -7.63 17.71 -15.12
C ALA A 272 -7.22 16.64 -16.16
N ALA A 273 -7.60 15.37 -15.94
CA ALA A 273 -7.35 14.30 -16.90
C ALA A 273 -8.05 14.58 -18.24
N ALA A 274 -9.31 15.00 -18.20
CA ALA A 274 -10.09 15.39 -19.37
C ALA A 274 -9.40 16.54 -20.13
N LYS A 275 -9.02 17.60 -19.41
CA LYS A 275 -8.31 18.76 -19.97
C LYS A 275 -6.97 18.39 -20.60
N ALA A 276 -6.27 17.42 -20.04
CA ALA A 276 -5.00 16.89 -20.56
C ALA A 276 -5.19 15.90 -21.74
N GLY A 277 -6.43 15.65 -22.15
CA GLY A 277 -6.80 14.84 -23.32
C GLY A 277 -7.03 13.37 -23.03
N ALA A 278 -7.15 12.96 -21.75
CA ALA A 278 -7.44 11.58 -21.40
C ALA A 278 -8.78 11.13 -22.00
N ARG A 279 -8.76 9.96 -22.63
CA ARG A 279 -9.98 9.28 -23.14
C ARG A 279 -10.36 8.07 -22.30
N ILE A 280 -9.40 7.55 -21.55
CA ILE A 280 -9.56 6.39 -20.66
C ILE A 280 -8.95 6.75 -19.31
N VAL A 281 -9.62 6.39 -18.22
CA VAL A 281 -9.16 6.59 -16.85
C VAL A 281 -9.16 5.24 -16.13
N ALA A 282 -7.98 4.75 -15.77
CA ALA A 282 -7.80 3.52 -15.02
C ALA A 282 -7.80 3.82 -13.52
N MET A 283 -8.71 3.17 -12.78
CA MET A 283 -8.95 3.40 -11.35
C MET A 283 -8.99 2.06 -10.59
N PRO A 284 -7.84 1.44 -10.32
CA PRO A 284 -7.71 0.15 -9.64
C PRO A 284 -7.89 0.26 -8.12
N MET A 285 -8.87 1.05 -7.68
CA MET A 285 -9.11 1.41 -6.28
C MET A 285 -10.60 1.47 -5.95
N GLY A 286 -10.90 1.50 -4.66
CA GLY A 286 -12.24 1.72 -4.16
C GLY A 286 -12.26 1.89 -2.64
N SER A 287 -13.38 2.36 -2.11
CA SER A 287 -13.62 2.45 -0.67
C SER A 287 -15.07 2.10 -0.33
N ARG A 288 -15.35 1.88 0.95
CA ARG A 288 -16.72 1.60 1.43
C ARG A 288 -17.51 2.87 1.73
N ASP A 289 -16.86 4.03 1.72
CA ASP A 289 -17.50 5.30 2.00
C ASP A 289 -18.03 5.93 0.70
N PRO A 290 -19.35 6.02 0.48
CA PRO A 290 -19.89 6.71 -0.69
C PRO A 290 -19.52 8.20 -0.76
N GLY A 291 -19.25 8.83 0.40
CA GLY A 291 -18.85 10.24 0.47
C GLY A 291 -17.58 10.55 -0.31
N ASP A 292 -16.62 9.60 -0.30
CA ASP A 292 -15.35 9.70 -1.05
C ASP A 292 -15.56 9.85 -2.58
N TRP A 293 -16.71 9.44 -3.12
CA TRP A 293 -16.92 9.30 -4.56
C TRP A 293 -17.97 10.24 -5.14
N THR A 294 -18.48 11.18 -4.33
CA THR A 294 -19.51 12.13 -4.81
C THR A 294 -18.96 13.04 -5.90
N ALA A 295 -17.77 13.62 -5.68
CA ALA A 295 -17.11 14.49 -6.65
C ALA A 295 -16.75 13.73 -7.94
N PHE A 296 -16.21 12.51 -7.80
CA PHE A 296 -15.97 11.61 -8.92
C PHE A 296 -17.24 11.37 -9.75
N ALA A 297 -18.35 11.01 -9.10
CA ALA A 297 -19.59 10.68 -9.79
C ALA A 297 -20.19 11.88 -10.55
N GLN A 298 -19.94 13.10 -10.10
CA GLN A 298 -20.35 14.32 -10.80
C GLN A 298 -19.46 14.57 -12.02
N ALA A 299 -18.13 14.54 -11.84
CA ALA A 299 -17.19 14.76 -12.92
C ALA A 299 -17.27 13.68 -14.01
N ALA A 300 -17.39 12.40 -13.64
CA ALA A 300 -17.54 11.31 -14.60
C ALA A 300 -18.81 11.47 -15.48
N ARG A 301 -19.92 11.99 -14.92
CA ARG A 301 -21.12 12.32 -15.70
C ARG A 301 -20.94 13.52 -16.63
N ALA A 302 -20.11 14.48 -16.23
CA ALA A 302 -19.80 15.66 -17.03
C ALA A 302 -18.92 15.32 -18.25
N HIS A 303 -18.20 14.18 -18.21
CA HIS A 303 -17.33 13.71 -19.30
C HIS A 303 -17.81 12.37 -19.91
N PRO A 304 -18.99 12.35 -20.58
CA PRO A 304 -19.58 11.11 -21.09
C PRO A 304 -18.76 10.41 -22.18
N ASP A 305 -17.82 11.12 -22.81
CA ASP A 305 -16.95 10.59 -23.87
C ASP A 305 -15.68 9.89 -23.34
N MET A 306 -15.40 9.99 -22.04
CA MET A 306 -14.29 9.32 -21.36
C MET A 306 -14.74 8.00 -20.74
N LEU A 307 -13.95 6.95 -20.95
CA LEU A 307 -14.18 5.65 -20.33
C LEU A 307 -13.48 5.57 -18.96
N PHE A 308 -14.21 5.23 -17.91
CA PHE A 308 -13.67 4.93 -16.59
C PHE A 308 -13.60 3.42 -16.36
N VAL A 309 -12.43 2.87 -16.09
CA VAL A 309 -12.24 1.43 -15.81
C VAL A 309 -11.93 1.27 -14.33
N VAL A 310 -12.83 0.66 -13.58
CA VAL A 310 -12.85 0.64 -12.12
C VAL A 310 -12.71 -0.79 -11.59
N SER A 311 -11.98 -0.96 -10.49
CA SER A 311 -11.83 -2.25 -9.82
C SER A 311 -13.07 -2.61 -8.98
N ALA A 312 -13.52 -3.86 -9.07
CA ALA A 312 -14.58 -4.39 -8.21
C ALA A 312 -14.13 -4.60 -6.74
N GLY A 313 -12.82 -4.62 -6.47
CA GLY A 313 -12.23 -4.86 -5.14
C GLY A 313 -12.01 -6.34 -4.80
N ASN A 314 -11.34 -6.58 -3.67
CA ASN A 314 -10.79 -7.89 -3.30
C ASN A 314 -11.17 -8.33 -1.86
N ASP A 315 -12.45 -8.20 -1.48
CA ASP A 315 -12.98 -8.60 -0.17
C ASP A 315 -13.70 -9.97 -0.19
N GLY A 316 -13.86 -10.60 -1.36
CA GLY A 316 -14.52 -11.89 -1.53
C GLY A 316 -16.02 -11.84 -1.29
N ARG A 317 -16.69 -10.77 -1.74
CA ARG A 317 -18.12 -10.52 -1.49
C ARG A 317 -18.89 -10.06 -2.73
N ASP A 318 -20.21 -10.17 -2.63
CA ASP A 318 -21.15 -9.59 -3.59
C ASP A 318 -21.34 -8.10 -3.31
N ILE A 319 -20.88 -7.22 -4.21
CA ILE A 319 -20.99 -5.77 -4.03
C ILE A 319 -22.38 -5.22 -4.32
N GLY A 320 -23.29 -6.01 -4.90
CA GLY A 320 -24.71 -5.66 -4.99
C GLY A 320 -25.40 -5.68 -3.62
N GLY A 321 -24.93 -6.53 -2.70
CA GLY A 321 -25.39 -6.58 -1.30
C GLY A 321 -24.49 -5.82 -0.32
N GLU A 322 -23.18 -5.79 -0.58
CA GLU A 322 -22.18 -5.10 0.25
C GLU A 322 -21.36 -4.09 -0.57
N PRO A 323 -21.89 -2.87 -0.78
CA PRO A 323 -21.31 -1.90 -1.70
C PRO A 323 -19.82 -1.61 -1.54
N LEU A 324 -19.20 -1.37 -2.70
CA LEU A 324 -17.88 -0.75 -2.83
C LEU A 324 -17.99 0.36 -3.87
N TYR A 325 -17.47 1.53 -3.56
CA TYR A 325 -17.49 2.70 -4.43
C TYR A 325 -16.10 2.93 -5.04
N PRO A 326 -15.99 3.39 -6.30
CA PRO A 326 -17.09 3.79 -7.17
C PRO A 326 -17.75 2.62 -7.91
N ALA A 327 -17.34 1.37 -7.68
CA ALA A 327 -17.77 0.19 -8.42
C ALA A 327 -19.30 -0.02 -8.49
N VAL A 328 -20.07 0.39 -7.49
CA VAL A 328 -21.56 0.28 -7.55
C VAL A 328 -22.27 1.50 -8.14
N LEU A 329 -21.54 2.53 -8.58
CA LEU A 329 -22.15 3.72 -9.17
C LEU A 329 -22.74 3.39 -10.55
N ASP A 330 -23.98 3.79 -10.80
CA ASP A 330 -24.60 3.69 -12.12
C ASP A 330 -24.13 4.85 -13.01
N LEU A 331 -23.10 4.59 -13.82
CA LEU A 331 -22.48 5.52 -14.75
C LEU A 331 -22.37 4.87 -16.14
N PRO A 332 -22.95 5.46 -17.21
CA PRO A 332 -23.00 4.83 -18.54
C PRO A 332 -21.64 4.75 -19.25
N ASN A 333 -20.63 5.46 -18.72
CA ASN A 333 -19.28 5.54 -19.25
C ASN A 333 -18.25 4.86 -18.32
N MET A 334 -18.71 3.96 -17.44
CA MET A 334 -17.86 3.20 -16.52
C MET A 334 -17.94 1.69 -16.81
N LEU A 335 -16.80 1.01 -16.70
CA LEU A 335 -16.69 -0.44 -16.66
C LEU A 335 -16.13 -0.89 -15.32
N VAL A 336 -16.82 -1.80 -14.66
CA VAL A 336 -16.41 -2.40 -13.39
C VAL A 336 -15.84 -3.79 -13.66
N ILE A 337 -14.57 -3.96 -13.35
CA ILE A 337 -13.79 -5.15 -13.71
C ILE A 337 -13.38 -5.91 -12.46
N THR A 338 -13.57 -7.23 -12.48
CA THR A 338 -13.08 -8.14 -11.44
C THR A 338 -12.03 -9.12 -11.99
N SER A 339 -11.30 -9.78 -11.08
CA SER A 339 -10.30 -10.79 -11.46
C SER A 339 -10.94 -12.16 -11.59
N ALA A 340 -10.51 -12.90 -12.60
CA ALA A 340 -10.79 -14.31 -12.80
C ALA A 340 -9.50 -15.15 -12.74
N ASP A 341 -9.67 -16.45 -12.56
CA ASP A 341 -8.63 -17.40 -12.93
C ASP A 341 -8.64 -17.70 -14.45
N ASP A 342 -7.67 -18.49 -14.91
CA ASP A 342 -7.52 -18.89 -16.32
C ASP A 342 -8.70 -19.71 -16.87
N PHE A 343 -9.64 -20.09 -16.00
CA PHE A 343 -10.80 -20.89 -16.32
C PHE A 343 -12.10 -20.07 -16.32
N GLY A 344 -12.03 -18.74 -16.18
CA GLY A 344 -13.21 -17.89 -16.16
C GLY A 344 -14.08 -18.13 -14.92
N ARG A 345 -13.44 -18.36 -13.77
CA ARG A 345 -14.10 -18.33 -12.45
C ARG A 345 -13.59 -17.13 -11.67
N ILE A 346 -14.44 -16.53 -10.85
CA ILE A 346 -14.04 -15.41 -9.99
C ILE A 346 -12.84 -15.83 -9.13
N ALA A 347 -11.77 -15.02 -9.18
CA ALA A 347 -10.55 -15.29 -8.45
C ALA A 347 -10.78 -15.26 -6.94
N GLN A 348 -9.96 -15.98 -6.19
CA GLN A 348 -10.07 -16.03 -4.73
C GLN A 348 -9.96 -14.62 -4.13
N GLY A 349 -10.95 -14.24 -3.33
CA GLY A 349 -10.99 -12.92 -2.70
C GLY A 349 -11.49 -11.81 -3.63
N SER A 350 -11.70 -12.04 -4.92
CA SER A 350 -12.28 -11.00 -5.78
C SER A 350 -13.77 -10.81 -5.51
N ASN A 351 -14.22 -9.56 -5.59
CA ASN A 351 -15.63 -9.21 -5.46
C ASN A 351 -16.40 -9.52 -6.75
N TRP A 352 -17.71 -9.69 -6.64
CA TRP A 352 -18.60 -9.95 -7.78
C TRP A 352 -19.93 -9.23 -7.61
N GLY A 353 -20.78 -9.27 -8.63
CA GLY A 353 -22.13 -8.73 -8.60
C GLY A 353 -22.75 -8.83 -9.99
N ALA A 354 -23.85 -9.57 -10.12
CA ALA A 354 -24.46 -9.86 -11.43
C ALA A 354 -24.82 -8.59 -12.23
N GLU A 355 -25.22 -7.52 -11.53
CA GLU A 355 -25.56 -6.23 -12.13
C GLU A 355 -24.52 -5.14 -11.86
N SER A 356 -23.69 -5.30 -10.82
CA SER A 356 -22.73 -4.26 -10.36
C SER A 356 -21.31 -4.48 -10.87
N VAL A 357 -21.00 -5.63 -11.46
CA VAL A 357 -19.69 -5.93 -12.07
C VAL A 357 -19.92 -6.31 -13.52
N ASP A 358 -19.29 -5.59 -14.44
CA ASP A 358 -19.51 -5.75 -15.87
C ASP A 358 -18.81 -6.98 -16.41
N LEU A 359 -17.52 -7.14 -16.12
CA LEU A 359 -16.65 -8.13 -16.74
C LEU A 359 -15.67 -8.72 -15.73
N MET A 360 -15.21 -9.94 -16.02
CA MET A 360 -14.03 -10.52 -15.39
C MET A 360 -12.95 -10.85 -16.42
N VAL A 361 -11.69 -10.70 -16.03
CA VAL A 361 -10.53 -11.08 -16.87
C VAL A 361 -9.45 -11.74 -16.00
N PRO A 362 -8.58 -12.60 -16.54
CA PRO A 362 -7.53 -13.20 -15.74
C PRO A 362 -6.58 -12.12 -15.20
N ALA A 363 -6.45 -12.04 -13.89
CA ALA A 363 -5.56 -11.08 -13.23
C ALA A 363 -4.91 -11.68 -11.98
N GLU A 364 -4.77 -13.00 -11.98
CA GLU A 364 -4.08 -13.75 -10.94
C GLU A 364 -2.67 -14.12 -11.38
N ARG A 365 -1.70 -13.89 -10.50
CA ARG A 365 -0.28 -14.18 -10.74
C ARG A 365 0.27 -13.55 -12.03
N VAL A 366 -0.22 -12.36 -12.36
CA VAL A 366 0.26 -11.59 -13.51
C VAL A 366 1.65 -11.02 -13.21
N GLU A 367 2.49 -11.03 -14.23
CA GLU A 367 3.84 -10.51 -14.14
C GLU A 367 3.85 -8.99 -14.31
N VAL A 368 4.39 -8.28 -13.31
CA VAL A 368 4.49 -6.83 -13.23
C VAL A 368 5.90 -6.40 -12.85
N THR A 369 6.22 -5.13 -13.06
CA THR A 369 7.47 -4.51 -12.59
C THR A 369 7.20 -3.75 -11.30
N ASP A 370 7.90 -4.09 -10.22
CA ASP A 370 7.78 -3.42 -8.92
C ASP A 370 8.46 -2.04 -8.91
N HIS A 371 8.32 -1.32 -7.79
CA HIS A 371 8.92 0.00 -7.60
C HIS A 371 10.44 0.04 -7.76
N ARG A 372 11.15 -1.09 -7.65
CA ARG A 372 12.61 -1.17 -7.81
C ARG A 372 13.02 -1.57 -9.23
N GLY A 373 12.07 -1.77 -10.13
CA GLY A 373 12.32 -2.29 -11.47
C GLY A 373 12.43 -3.82 -11.54
N ALA A 374 12.13 -4.53 -10.45
CA ALA A 374 12.21 -5.99 -10.43
C ALA A 374 10.90 -6.62 -10.92
N THR A 375 11.02 -7.73 -11.64
CA THR A 375 9.86 -8.52 -12.04
C THR A 375 9.27 -9.26 -10.85
N VAL A 376 7.99 -9.03 -10.57
CA VAL A 376 7.23 -9.69 -9.50
C VAL A 376 5.89 -10.20 -10.01
N SER A 377 5.29 -11.10 -9.23
CA SER A 377 3.94 -11.62 -9.49
C SER A 377 2.93 -10.87 -8.63
N ALA A 378 1.83 -10.43 -9.23
CA ALA A 378 0.74 -9.77 -8.53
C ALA A 378 -0.64 -10.36 -8.88
N SER A 379 -1.65 -10.07 -8.06
CA SER A 379 -2.99 -10.69 -8.14
C SER A 379 -4.07 -9.70 -7.72
N GLY A 380 -5.28 -9.87 -8.26
CA GLY A 380 -6.49 -9.18 -7.82
C GLY A 380 -7.11 -8.27 -8.87
N SER A 381 -8.34 -7.83 -8.62
CA SER A 381 -9.13 -6.96 -9.51
C SER A 381 -8.43 -5.65 -9.89
N SER A 382 -7.56 -5.12 -9.02
CA SER A 382 -6.69 -3.98 -9.32
C SER A 382 -5.79 -4.21 -10.55
N TYR A 383 -5.38 -5.45 -10.81
CA TYR A 383 -4.61 -5.82 -12.00
C TYR A 383 -5.48 -6.24 -13.18
N ALA A 384 -6.78 -6.43 -12.99
CA ALA A 384 -7.74 -6.64 -14.08
C ALA A 384 -8.04 -5.31 -14.81
N VAL A 385 -8.12 -4.21 -14.06
CA VAL A 385 -8.29 -2.83 -14.57
C VAL A 385 -7.28 -2.44 -15.67
N PRO A 386 -5.95 -2.50 -15.46
CA PRO A 386 -4.98 -2.10 -16.48
C PRO A 386 -5.07 -2.96 -17.76
N ARG A 387 -5.46 -4.24 -17.67
CA ARG A 387 -5.63 -5.10 -18.85
C ARG A 387 -6.79 -4.63 -19.73
N VAL A 388 -7.91 -4.30 -19.12
CA VAL A 388 -9.08 -3.77 -19.84
C VAL A 388 -8.85 -2.34 -20.32
N ALA A 389 -8.16 -1.50 -19.54
CA ALA A 389 -7.77 -0.16 -19.98
C ALA A 389 -6.79 -0.22 -21.17
N ALA A 390 -5.86 -1.17 -21.19
CA ALA A 390 -4.98 -1.42 -22.32
C ALA A 390 -5.75 -1.86 -23.58
N LEU A 391 -6.70 -2.77 -23.44
CA LEU A 391 -7.60 -3.16 -24.53
C LEU A 391 -8.40 -1.96 -25.06
N ALA A 392 -8.98 -1.16 -24.18
CA ALA A 392 -9.69 0.05 -24.57
C ALA A 392 -8.79 1.01 -25.36
N ALA A 393 -7.52 1.16 -24.94
CA ALA A 393 -6.57 2.05 -25.60
C ALA A 393 -6.22 1.58 -27.01
N ARG A 394 -5.98 0.28 -27.22
CA ARG A 394 -5.71 -0.28 -28.55
C ARG A 394 -6.92 -0.23 -29.49
N LEU A 395 -8.13 -0.44 -28.94
CA LEU A 395 -9.36 -0.24 -29.70
C LEU A 395 -9.55 1.22 -30.13
N LEU A 396 -9.27 2.17 -29.23
CA LEU A 396 -9.38 3.59 -29.51
C LEU A 396 -8.32 4.08 -30.50
N GLU A 397 -7.11 3.52 -30.47
CA GLU A 397 -6.06 3.80 -31.47
C GLU A 397 -6.54 3.46 -32.89
N LYS A 398 -7.26 2.34 -33.05
CA LYS A 398 -7.84 1.91 -34.33
C LYS A 398 -9.12 2.65 -34.70
N ASN A 399 -9.80 3.24 -33.73
CA ASN A 399 -11.09 3.90 -33.90
C ASN A 399 -11.12 5.25 -33.15
N PRO A 400 -10.39 6.28 -33.60
CA PRO A 400 -10.16 7.51 -32.82
C PRO A 400 -11.43 8.28 -32.42
N ASP A 401 -12.50 8.14 -33.21
CA ASP A 401 -13.79 8.82 -32.99
C ASP A 401 -14.69 8.10 -31.98
N TRP A 402 -14.34 6.89 -31.54
CA TRP A 402 -15.12 6.13 -30.56
C TRP A 402 -15.19 6.86 -29.22
N LYS A 403 -16.37 6.82 -28.61
CA LYS A 403 -16.65 7.34 -27.26
C LYS A 403 -16.72 6.19 -26.26
N ALA A 404 -16.91 6.52 -24.99
CA ALA A 404 -17.00 5.53 -23.91
C ALA A 404 -18.03 4.43 -24.21
N ALA A 405 -19.21 4.79 -24.72
CA ALA A 405 -20.26 3.84 -25.06
C ALA A 405 -19.83 2.84 -26.16
N ASP A 406 -19.13 3.31 -27.21
CA ASP A 406 -18.63 2.45 -28.29
C ASP A 406 -17.56 1.48 -27.76
N LEU A 407 -16.65 1.97 -26.92
CA LEU A 407 -15.63 1.16 -26.26
C LEU A 407 -16.26 0.09 -25.36
N ILE A 408 -17.25 0.46 -24.55
CA ILE A 408 -17.98 -0.48 -23.68
C ILE A 408 -18.63 -1.58 -24.52
N ALA A 409 -19.36 -1.20 -25.57
CA ALA A 409 -20.02 -2.16 -26.45
C ALA A 409 -19.03 -3.11 -27.13
N ALA A 410 -17.91 -2.58 -27.64
CA ALA A 410 -16.87 -3.37 -28.28
C ALA A 410 -16.18 -4.34 -27.30
N ILE A 411 -15.84 -3.88 -26.10
CA ILE A 411 -15.21 -4.72 -25.06
C ILE A 411 -16.19 -5.82 -24.61
N ALA A 412 -17.46 -5.46 -24.34
CA ALA A 412 -18.48 -6.42 -23.95
C ALA A 412 -18.73 -7.49 -25.01
N ALA A 413 -18.60 -7.15 -26.31
CA ALA A 413 -18.74 -8.11 -27.41
C ALA A 413 -17.65 -9.20 -27.43
N TYR A 414 -16.52 -9.00 -26.76
CA TYR A 414 -15.48 -10.03 -26.58
C TYR A 414 -15.74 -10.96 -25.40
N ALA A 415 -16.73 -10.66 -24.55
CA ALA A 415 -17.03 -11.48 -23.40
C ALA A 415 -17.65 -12.83 -23.82
N ALA A 416 -17.16 -13.89 -23.21
CA ALA A 416 -17.72 -15.23 -23.28
C ALA A 416 -18.31 -15.63 -21.92
N PRO A 417 -19.23 -16.61 -21.88
CA PRO A 417 -19.63 -17.21 -20.60
C PRO A 417 -18.40 -17.76 -19.86
N GLY A 418 -18.31 -17.47 -18.55
CA GLY A 418 -17.33 -18.13 -17.68
C GLY A 418 -17.63 -19.63 -17.54
N MET A 419 -16.66 -20.42 -17.06
CA MET A 419 -16.87 -21.86 -16.84
C MET A 419 -17.50 -22.20 -15.49
N ASP A 420 -17.84 -21.21 -14.67
CA ASP A 420 -18.66 -21.42 -13.48
C ASP A 420 -20.07 -21.87 -13.90
N ARG A 421 -20.55 -22.97 -13.33
CA ARG A 421 -21.87 -23.55 -13.61
C ARG A 421 -22.98 -22.93 -12.75
N GLY A 422 -22.62 -22.01 -11.87
CA GLY A 422 -23.54 -21.27 -10.99
C GLY A 422 -24.27 -20.11 -11.69
N PRO A 423 -25.06 -19.33 -10.92
CA PRO A 423 -25.65 -18.09 -11.43
C PRO A 423 -24.56 -17.12 -11.91
N ALA A 424 -24.91 -16.26 -12.88
CA ALA A 424 -24.01 -15.24 -13.37
C ALA A 424 -23.53 -14.36 -12.21
N ARG A 425 -22.21 -14.14 -12.14
CA ARG A 425 -21.56 -13.31 -11.12
C ARG A 425 -21.11 -11.95 -11.63
N VAL A 426 -21.19 -11.76 -12.94
CA VAL A 426 -20.86 -10.54 -13.68
C VAL A 426 -21.83 -10.41 -14.85
N LYS A 427 -22.04 -9.19 -15.35
CA LYS A 427 -23.07 -8.83 -16.32
C LYS A 427 -22.82 -9.37 -17.73
N PHE A 428 -21.63 -9.14 -18.28
CA PHE A 428 -21.28 -9.49 -19.65
C PHE A 428 -20.53 -10.82 -19.76
N GLY A 429 -19.72 -11.16 -18.76
CA GLY A 429 -18.99 -12.43 -18.71
C GLY A 429 -17.49 -12.26 -18.58
N TRP A 430 -16.74 -13.14 -19.23
CA TRP A 430 -15.30 -13.30 -19.11
C TRP A 430 -14.58 -13.05 -20.43
N ILE A 431 -13.49 -12.28 -20.41
CA ILE A 431 -12.57 -12.18 -21.54
C ILE A 431 -11.32 -13.02 -21.20
N PRO A 432 -11.08 -14.14 -21.91
CA PRO A 432 -9.99 -15.06 -21.56
C PRO A 432 -8.59 -14.44 -21.65
N ASP A 433 -8.36 -13.61 -22.66
CA ASP A 433 -7.08 -12.91 -22.76
C ASP A 433 -7.24 -11.54 -23.44
N PRO A 434 -7.44 -10.46 -22.66
CA PRO A 434 -7.51 -9.12 -23.20
C PRO A 434 -6.27 -8.70 -23.99
N ALA A 435 -5.10 -9.28 -23.74
CA ALA A 435 -3.85 -8.86 -24.41
C ALA A 435 -3.75 -9.36 -25.86
N ASN A 436 -4.47 -10.42 -26.22
CA ASN A 436 -4.50 -10.97 -27.60
C ASN A 436 -5.57 -10.32 -28.48
N LEU A 437 -6.39 -9.43 -27.90
CA LEU A 437 -7.41 -8.70 -28.61
C LEU A 437 -6.84 -7.40 -29.23
N PRO A 438 -7.48 -6.89 -30.30
CA PRO A 438 -6.96 -5.83 -31.16
C PRO A 438 -6.33 -4.64 -30.44
#